data_AF-A0A7Y5Q9F5-F1
#
_entry.id   AF-A0A7Y5Q9F5-F1
#
_cell.length_a   1.000
_cell.length_b   1.000
_cell.length_c   1.000
_cell.angle_alpha   90.00
_cell.angle_beta   90.00
_cell.angle_gamma   90.00
#
_symmetry.space_group_name_H-M   'P 1'
#
loop_
_entity.id
_entity.type
_entity.pdbx_description
1 polymer ?
#
loop_
_entity_poly.entity_id
_entity_poly.type
_entity_poly.pdbx_seq_one_letter_code
_entity_poly.pdbx_strand_id
1 'polypeptide(L)'
;MYAKQRAFLRKIGFLAALTLLSACSTLTPDDPAATLRAEREGYIAEATQIASNILLQQTQSLETVSAVEARLSQVEARNAALLLTLRAAVPPTQQIINDSGIVTPGQVATPAPPGSTGAANSTAIPGDGAPLGAMQFLSVATALTVRDSDGCADLAASSFAADVRRIYVTARAQNIAQGTVMRVEWFYEGSATFSESFTVGVNDDDYCLWFYIEPTETVFSPGNWSVQLYANEQAIQPNVPFTIGDIGDVMTEG
;
A
#
# COMPACT_ATOMS: atom_id res chain seq x y z
N MET A 1 -10.36 -19.58 -95.55
CA MET A 1 -10.68 -19.16 -94.17
C MET A 1 -9.71 -19.69 -93.09
N TYR A 2 -8.98 -20.79 -93.28
CA TYR A 2 -8.11 -21.38 -92.24
C TYR A 2 -6.75 -20.67 -91.98
N ALA A 3 -6.25 -19.82 -92.89
CA ALA A 3 -4.95 -19.15 -92.70
C ALA A 3 -5.00 -17.98 -91.70
N LYS A 4 -6.14 -17.27 -91.61
CA LYS A 4 -6.30 -16.10 -90.72
C LYS A 4 -6.40 -16.48 -89.24
N GLN A 5 -6.92 -17.68 -88.94
CA GLN A 5 -7.13 -18.17 -87.58
C GLN A 5 -5.82 -18.59 -86.88
N ARG A 6 -4.83 -19.10 -87.65
CA ARG A 6 -3.50 -19.47 -87.12
C ARG A 6 -2.65 -18.26 -86.73
N ALA A 7 -2.79 -17.14 -87.45
CA ALA A 7 -2.08 -15.91 -87.12
C ALA A 7 -2.60 -15.25 -85.83
N PHE A 8 -3.91 -15.39 -85.54
CA PHE A 8 -4.52 -14.86 -84.31
C PHE A 8 -4.13 -15.68 -83.07
N LEU A 9 -4.13 -17.01 -83.16
CA LEU A 9 -3.69 -17.90 -82.07
C LEU A 9 -2.20 -17.71 -81.71
N ARG A 10 -1.33 -17.46 -82.69
CA ARG A 10 0.09 -17.17 -82.43
C ARG A 10 0.32 -15.85 -81.69
N LYS A 11 -0.50 -14.82 -81.97
CA LYS A 11 -0.40 -13.52 -81.30
C LYS A 11 -0.93 -13.57 -79.86
N ILE A 12 -2.00 -14.32 -79.59
CA ILE A 12 -2.53 -14.52 -78.23
C ILE A 12 -1.54 -15.32 -77.37
N GLY A 13 -0.90 -16.36 -77.94
CA GLY A 13 0.12 -17.13 -77.22
C GLY A 13 1.32 -16.28 -76.81
N PHE A 14 1.78 -15.37 -77.67
CA PHE A 14 2.88 -14.45 -77.34
C PHE A 14 2.51 -13.41 -76.28
N LEU A 15 1.26 -12.92 -76.28
CA LEU A 15 0.78 -11.97 -75.27
C LEU A 15 0.65 -12.63 -73.88
N ALA A 16 0.11 -13.85 -73.83
CA ALA A 16 -0.02 -14.62 -72.59
C ALA A 16 1.36 -15.03 -72.01
N ALA A 17 2.32 -15.37 -72.88
CA ALA A 17 3.69 -15.64 -72.46
C ALA A 17 4.38 -14.38 -71.91
N LEU A 18 4.14 -13.20 -72.49
CA LEU A 18 4.72 -11.95 -71.98
C LEU A 18 4.16 -11.56 -70.60
N THR A 19 2.89 -11.84 -70.32
CA THR A 19 2.27 -11.55 -69.00
C THR A 19 2.70 -12.53 -67.91
N LEU A 20 3.13 -13.75 -68.26
CA LEU A 20 3.61 -14.74 -67.29
C LEU A 20 5.06 -14.47 -66.84
N LEU A 21 5.88 -13.77 -67.64
CA LEU A 21 7.23 -13.40 -67.22
C LEU A 21 7.31 -12.17 -66.30
N SER A 22 6.29 -11.29 -66.26
CA SER A 22 6.30 -10.13 -65.34
C SER A 22 5.91 -10.48 -63.90
N ALA A 23 5.36 -11.68 -63.66
CA ALA A 23 4.94 -12.13 -62.34
C ALA A 23 6.04 -12.82 -61.51
N CYS A 24 7.21 -13.11 -62.09
CA CYS A 24 8.32 -13.77 -61.38
C CYS A 24 9.26 -12.82 -60.61
N SER A 25 8.97 -11.52 -60.53
CA SER A 25 9.82 -10.54 -59.84
C SER A 25 9.59 -10.45 -58.32
N THR A 26 8.66 -11.23 -57.76
CA THR A 26 8.26 -11.17 -56.33
C THR A 26 9.00 -12.16 -55.43
N LEU A 27 9.98 -12.90 -55.95
CA LEU A 27 10.95 -13.66 -55.16
C LEU A 27 12.25 -12.86 -55.05
N THR A 28 12.15 -11.65 -54.53
CA THR A 28 13.32 -10.90 -54.07
C THR A 28 13.71 -11.50 -52.72
N PRO A 29 14.98 -11.90 -52.49
CA PRO A 29 15.44 -12.27 -51.15
C PRO A 29 15.09 -11.15 -50.17
N ASP A 30 14.59 -11.50 -48.98
CA ASP A 30 14.16 -10.56 -47.93
C ASP A 30 15.11 -9.35 -47.90
N ASP A 31 14.61 -8.16 -48.27
CA ASP A 31 15.40 -6.94 -48.20
C ASP A 31 15.44 -6.51 -46.73
N PRO A 32 16.52 -6.78 -45.98
CA PRO A 32 16.58 -6.46 -44.56
C PRO A 32 16.47 -4.95 -44.33
N ALA A 33 16.76 -4.11 -45.34
CA ALA A 33 16.66 -2.66 -45.21
C ALA A 33 15.19 -2.18 -45.28
N ALA A 34 14.31 -2.89 -45.98
CA ALA A 34 12.88 -2.59 -46.00
C ALA A 34 12.22 -2.94 -44.66
N THR A 35 12.55 -4.11 -44.10
CA THR A 35 12.06 -4.55 -42.78
C THR A 35 12.53 -3.61 -41.67
N LEU A 36 13.81 -3.22 -41.65
CA LEU A 36 14.35 -2.30 -40.64
C LEU A 36 13.67 -0.91 -40.68
N ARG A 37 13.30 -0.43 -41.87
CA ARG A 37 12.55 0.83 -42.00
C ARG A 37 11.14 0.71 -41.45
N ALA A 38 10.44 -0.38 -41.76
CA ALA A 38 9.10 -0.64 -41.23
C ALA A 38 9.11 -0.77 -39.70
N GLU A 39 10.09 -1.46 -39.13
CA GLU A 39 10.26 -1.56 -37.67
C GLU A 39 10.52 -0.19 -37.04
N ARG A 40 11.42 0.63 -37.63
CA ARG A 40 11.70 1.97 -37.13
C ARG A 40 10.46 2.89 -37.17
N GLU A 41 9.67 2.83 -38.24
CA GLU A 41 8.43 3.60 -38.32
C GLU A 41 7.41 3.12 -37.28
N GLY A 42 7.33 1.80 -37.03
CA GLY A 42 6.54 1.22 -35.93
C GLY A 42 6.96 1.74 -34.56
N TYR A 43 8.26 1.74 -34.26
CA TYR A 43 8.79 2.26 -32.99
C TYR A 43 8.48 3.75 -32.77
N ILE A 44 8.57 4.56 -33.83
CA ILE A 44 8.23 5.99 -33.73
C ILE A 44 6.73 6.17 -33.46
N ALA A 45 5.86 5.42 -34.14
CA ALA A 45 4.43 5.48 -33.91
C ALA A 45 4.07 5.05 -32.47
N GLU A 46 4.64 3.95 -31.98
CA GLU A 46 4.44 3.48 -30.61
C GLU A 46 4.91 4.51 -29.57
N ALA A 47 6.10 5.10 -29.76
CA ALA A 47 6.62 6.13 -28.87
C ALA A 47 5.71 7.37 -28.82
N THR A 48 5.14 7.80 -29.94
CA THR A 48 4.18 8.92 -29.96
C THR A 48 2.87 8.58 -29.25
N GLN A 49 2.39 7.34 -29.37
CA GLN A 49 1.18 6.89 -28.67
C GLN A 49 1.40 6.85 -27.15
N ILE A 50 2.54 6.34 -26.69
CA ILE A 50 2.90 6.33 -25.26
C ILE A 50 2.95 7.75 -24.70
N ALA A 51 3.62 8.68 -25.38
CA ALA A 51 3.70 10.07 -24.96
C ALA A 51 2.31 10.72 -24.84
N SER A 52 1.41 10.45 -25.79
CA SER A 52 0.03 10.95 -25.73
C SER A 52 -0.78 10.38 -24.56
N ASN A 53 -0.59 9.09 -24.24
CA ASN A 53 -1.26 8.42 -23.13
C ASN A 53 -0.79 8.95 -21.77
N ILE A 54 0.51 9.25 -21.62
CA ILE A 54 1.06 9.84 -20.40
C ILE A 54 0.43 11.21 -20.12
N LEU A 55 0.27 12.05 -21.14
CA LEU A 55 -0.37 13.37 -20.97
C LEU A 55 -1.84 13.26 -20.56
N LEU A 56 -2.57 12.28 -21.10
CA LEU A 56 -3.95 12.01 -20.69
C LEU A 56 -4.02 11.52 -19.23
N GLN A 57 -3.14 10.61 -18.83
CA GLN A 57 -3.07 10.12 -17.44
C GLN A 57 -2.73 11.24 -16.45
N GLN A 58 -1.80 12.14 -16.80
CA GLN A 58 -1.46 13.30 -15.97
C GLN A 58 -2.64 14.26 -15.81
N THR A 59 -3.47 14.41 -16.85
CA THR A 59 -4.67 15.26 -16.76
C THR A 59 -5.72 14.64 -15.86
N GLN A 60 -5.96 13.33 -16.00
CA GLN A 60 -6.94 12.60 -15.21
C GLN A 60 -6.57 12.53 -13.71
N SER A 61 -5.27 12.45 -13.39
CA SER A 61 -4.82 12.44 -11.99
C SER A 61 -5.08 13.79 -11.30
N LEU A 62 -4.87 14.91 -11.98
CA LEU A 62 -5.15 16.24 -11.45
C LEU A 62 -6.65 16.46 -11.17
N GLU A 63 -7.52 16.00 -12.07
CA GLU A 63 -8.98 16.05 -11.83
C GLU A 63 -9.36 15.24 -10.59
N THR A 64 -8.77 14.06 -10.41
CA THR A 64 -9.02 13.20 -9.25
C THR A 64 -8.55 13.87 -7.95
N VAL A 65 -7.40 14.53 -7.95
CA VAL A 65 -6.89 15.26 -6.78
C VAL A 65 -7.84 16.38 -6.37
N SER A 66 -8.32 17.20 -7.33
CA SER A 66 -9.27 18.29 -7.02
C SER A 66 -10.60 17.78 -6.44
N ALA A 67 -11.07 16.61 -6.86
CA ALA A 67 -12.27 15.98 -6.33
C ALA A 67 -12.07 15.45 -4.90
N VAL A 68 -10.87 14.94 -4.59
CA VAL A 68 -10.51 14.49 -3.23
C VAL A 68 -10.40 15.68 -2.28
N GLU A 69 -9.76 16.78 -2.69
CA GLU A 69 -9.68 18.01 -1.90
C GLU A 69 -11.07 18.56 -1.54
N ALA A 70 -12.01 18.56 -2.48
CA ALA A 70 -13.38 18.96 -2.23
C ALA A 70 -14.06 18.08 -1.16
N ARG A 71 -13.82 16.76 -1.19
CA ARG A 71 -14.35 15.84 -0.17
C ARG A 71 -13.72 16.07 1.20
N LEU A 72 -12.42 16.34 1.27
CA LEU A 72 -11.74 16.61 2.54
C LEU A 72 -12.31 17.87 3.20
N SER A 73 -12.47 18.97 2.45
CA SER A 73 -13.07 20.20 2.97
C SER A 73 -14.50 19.99 3.51
N GLN A 74 -15.28 19.09 2.89
CA GLN A 74 -16.61 18.74 3.36
C GLN A 74 -16.59 17.97 4.69
N VAL A 75 -15.62 17.06 4.86
CA VAL A 75 -15.45 16.29 6.11
C VAL A 75 -15.02 17.22 7.24
N GLU A 76 -14.08 18.13 6.99
CA GLU A 76 -13.65 19.14 7.97
C GLU A 76 -14.82 20.02 8.41
N ALA A 77 -15.65 20.50 7.47
CA ALA A 77 -16.85 21.27 7.79
C ALA A 77 -17.83 20.50 8.68
N ARG A 78 -17.99 19.19 8.47
CA ARG A 78 -18.82 18.32 9.33
C ARG A 78 -18.21 18.17 10.72
N ASN A 79 -16.91 17.94 10.82
CA ASN A 79 -16.22 17.79 12.11
C ASN A 79 -16.27 19.09 12.92
N ALA A 80 -16.10 20.25 12.27
CA ALA A 80 -16.26 21.54 12.91
C ALA A 80 -17.67 21.76 13.47
N ALA A 81 -18.71 21.37 12.70
CA ALA A 81 -20.09 21.45 13.17
C ALA A 81 -20.37 20.51 14.36
N LEU A 82 -19.84 19.28 14.33
CA LEU A 82 -19.96 18.34 15.44
C LEU A 82 -19.26 18.87 16.71
N LEU A 83 -18.07 19.46 16.57
CA LEU A 83 -17.33 20.04 17.69
C LEU A 83 -18.09 21.20 18.35
N LEU A 84 -18.73 22.07 17.54
CA LEU A 84 -19.58 23.15 18.05
C LEU A 84 -20.81 22.59 18.78
N THR A 85 -21.40 21.51 18.26
CA THR A 85 -22.57 20.86 18.87
C THR A 85 -22.22 20.21 20.20
N LEU A 86 -21.05 19.55 20.29
CA LEU A 86 -20.55 18.96 21.52
C LEU A 86 -20.27 20.01 22.61
N ARG A 87 -19.72 21.16 22.25
CA ARG A 87 -19.51 22.28 23.18
C ARG A 87 -20.82 22.87 23.71
N ALA A 88 -21.89 22.83 22.91
CA ALA A 88 -23.21 23.28 23.35
C ALA A 88 -23.94 22.27 24.26
N ALA A 89 -23.64 20.98 24.12
CA ALA A 89 -24.32 19.89 24.83
C ALA A 89 -23.69 19.50 26.18
N VAL A 90 -22.44 19.89 26.44
CA VAL A 90 -21.79 19.67 27.74
C VAL A 90 -21.97 20.90 28.62
N PRO A 91 -22.95 20.93 29.54
CA PRO A 91 -23.04 22.02 30.51
C PRO A 91 -21.74 22.06 31.34
N PRO A 92 -21.22 23.26 31.65
CA PRO A 92 -20.04 23.39 32.50
C PRO A 92 -20.35 22.72 33.84
N THR A 93 -19.68 21.60 34.11
CA THR A 93 -19.66 21.05 35.45
C THR A 93 -19.01 22.10 36.31
N GLN A 94 -19.79 22.67 37.24
CA GLN A 94 -19.24 23.60 38.22
C GLN A 94 -18.17 22.84 38.99
N GLN A 95 -16.91 23.25 38.82
CA GLN A 95 -15.87 22.86 39.76
C GLN A 95 -16.25 23.46 41.11
N ILE A 96 -16.75 22.60 41.99
CA ILE A 96 -16.81 22.88 43.42
C ILE A 96 -15.34 22.99 43.86
N ILE A 97 -14.88 24.23 44.05
CA ILE A 97 -13.63 24.50 44.76
C ILE A 97 -13.86 24.02 46.19
N ASN A 98 -13.42 22.80 46.47
CA ASN A 98 -13.50 22.17 47.78
C ASN A 98 -12.33 22.69 48.62
N ASP A 99 -12.47 23.92 49.14
CA ASP A 99 -11.61 24.39 50.21
C ASP A 99 -12.19 23.91 51.55
N SER A 100 -11.45 23.05 52.23
CA SER A 100 -11.69 22.56 53.60
C SER A 100 -12.94 21.72 53.90
N GLY A 101 -12.79 20.40 53.76
CA GLY A 101 -13.33 19.41 54.73
C GLY A 101 -14.82 19.03 54.71
N ILE A 102 -15.05 17.74 54.96
CA ILE A 102 -16.27 17.10 55.48
C ILE A 102 -17.35 16.65 54.47
N VAL A 103 -17.50 15.32 54.46
CA VAL A 103 -18.57 14.38 54.02
C VAL A 103 -19.26 14.53 52.66
N THR A 104 -19.11 13.46 51.87
CA THR A 104 -20.02 13.05 50.79
C THR A 104 -21.26 12.37 51.39
N PRO A 105 -22.49 12.89 51.24
CA PRO A 105 -23.71 12.15 51.55
C PRO A 105 -24.14 11.35 50.33
N GLY A 106 -24.18 10.02 50.44
CA GLY A 106 -24.78 9.20 49.37
C GLY A 106 -24.40 7.71 49.29
N GLN A 107 -23.53 7.18 50.14
CA GLN A 107 -23.26 5.74 50.17
C GLN A 107 -23.70 5.12 51.49
N VAL A 108 -24.86 4.47 51.47
CA VAL A 108 -25.27 3.50 52.49
C VAL A 108 -24.35 2.29 52.33
N ALA A 109 -23.32 2.21 53.17
CA ALA A 109 -22.45 1.05 53.26
C ALA A 109 -23.16 -0.07 54.04
N THR A 110 -23.44 -1.17 53.36
CA THR A 110 -23.75 -2.46 54.00
C THR A 110 -22.45 -3.00 54.65
N PRO A 111 -22.43 -3.43 55.92
CA PRO A 111 -21.21 -3.92 56.56
C PRO A 111 -20.84 -5.31 56.03
N ALA A 112 -19.61 -5.46 55.52
CA ALA A 112 -19.02 -6.76 55.19
C ALA A 112 -18.17 -7.31 56.38
N PRO A 113 -18.04 -8.64 56.53
CA PRO A 113 -17.33 -9.26 57.66
C PRO A 113 -15.80 -9.15 57.52
N PRO A 114 -15.03 -9.19 58.62
CA PRO A 114 -13.58 -9.10 58.58
C PRO A 114 -12.94 -10.47 58.29
N GLY A 115 -12.22 -10.56 57.17
CA GLY A 115 -11.31 -11.67 56.90
C GLY A 115 -11.25 -12.09 55.43
N SER A 116 -10.53 -11.35 54.59
CA SER A 116 -10.04 -11.87 53.32
C SER A 116 -8.89 -11.00 52.80
N THR A 117 -7.68 -11.55 52.86
CA THR A 117 -6.49 -11.04 52.15
C THR A 117 -6.68 -11.29 50.66
N GLY A 118 -7.22 -10.29 49.96
CA GLY A 118 -7.34 -10.29 48.50
C GLY A 118 -6.06 -9.77 47.85
N ALA A 119 -5.33 -10.66 47.19
CA ALA A 119 -4.33 -10.32 46.20
C ALA A 119 -4.98 -9.44 45.12
N ALA A 120 -4.43 -8.25 44.91
CA ALA A 120 -4.82 -7.38 43.81
C ALA A 120 -4.33 -8.00 42.50
N ASN A 121 -5.21 -8.78 41.88
CA ASN A 121 -5.15 -9.16 40.49
C ASN A 121 -5.45 -7.90 39.67
N SER A 122 -4.41 -7.17 39.26
CA SER A 122 -4.54 -6.05 38.33
C SER A 122 -4.34 -6.59 36.92
N THR A 123 -5.45 -6.99 36.29
CA THR A 123 -5.51 -7.20 34.85
C THR A 123 -5.46 -5.81 34.21
N ALA A 124 -4.26 -5.36 33.87
CA ALA A 124 -4.07 -4.16 33.08
C ALA A 124 -4.73 -4.37 31.71
N ILE A 125 -5.78 -3.60 31.45
CA ILE A 125 -6.29 -3.37 30.09
C ILE A 125 -5.30 -2.41 29.44
N PRO A 126 -4.63 -2.76 28.33
CA PRO A 126 -3.73 -1.84 27.65
C PRO A 126 -4.56 -0.80 26.91
N GLY A 127 -4.70 0.37 27.52
CA GLY A 127 -5.43 1.51 26.98
C GLY A 127 -5.18 2.73 27.85
N ASP A 128 -3.94 2.89 28.31
CA ASP A 128 -3.56 4.04 29.11
C ASP A 128 -3.46 5.27 28.22
N GLY A 129 -4.26 6.28 28.57
CA GLY A 129 -4.21 7.62 28.01
C GLY A 129 -2.83 8.21 28.17
N ALA A 130 -1.98 7.99 27.16
CA ALA A 130 -0.73 8.71 27.02
C ALA A 130 -1.05 10.22 27.11
N PRO A 131 -0.27 11.00 27.88
CA PRO A 131 -0.52 12.42 28.04
C PRO A 131 -0.64 13.08 26.67
N LEU A 132 -1.59 14.00 26.51
CA LEU A 132 -1.77 14.75 25.26
C LEU A 132 -0.42 15.34 24.83
N GLY A 133 0.08 14.93 23.65
CA GLY A 133 1.40 15.29 23.13
C GLY A 133 2.52 14.26 23.33
N ALA A 134 2.25 13.12 23.96
CA ALA A 134 3.19 11.99 23.94
C ALA A 134 3.20 11.30 22.57
N MET A 135 4.36 10.76 22.21
CA MET A 135 4.51 9.93 21.01
C MET A 135 3.64 8.68 21.14
N GLN A 136 2.77 8.44 20.16
CA GLN A 136 1.90 7.26 20.12
C GLN A 136 2.07 6.54 18.79
N PHE A 137 1.96 5.22 18.80
CA PHE A 137 1.95 4.41 17.58
C PHE A 137 0.58 3.75 17.43
N LEU A 138 -0.03 3.99 16.28
CA LEU A 138 -1.35 3.53 15.90
C LEU A 138 -1.24 2.66 14.66
N SER A 139 -2.23 1.79 14.45
CA SER A 139 -2.40 1.03 13.19
C SER A 139 -1.16 0.23 12.77
N VAL A 140 -0.49 -0.42 13.72
CA VAL A 140 0.66 -1.29 13.41
C VAL A 140 0.16 -2.54 12.68
N ALA A 141 0.64 -2.73 11.46
CA ALA A 141 0.20 -3.83 10.58
C ALA A 141 1.26 -4.16 9.53
N THR A 142 1.14 -5.32 8.90
CA THR A 142 1.89 -5.67 7.69
C THR A 142 1.09 -5.37 6.43
N ALA A 143 1.77 -5.13 5.30
CA ALA A 143 1.15 -4.77 4.02
C ALA A 143 1.98 -5.23 2.82
N LEU A 144 1.35 -5.33 1.65
CA LEU A 144 2.02 -5.59 0.36
C LEU A 144 2.56 -4.31 -0.29
N THR A 145 1.89 -3.18 -0.06
CA THR A 145 2.22 -1.88 -0.64
C THR A 145 2.03 -0.76 0.38
N VAL A 146 2.78 0.30 0.18
CA VAL A 146 2.63 1.59 0.86
C VAL A 146 2.27 2.64 -0.18
N ARG A 147 1.47 3.63 0.21
CA ARG A 147 1.03 4.71 -0.67
C ARG A 147 2.14 5.73 -0.84
N ASP A 148 2.48 6.07 -2.08
CA ASP A 148 3.50 7.08 -2.37
C ASP A 148 3.13 8.47 -1.86
N SER A 149 1.83 8.76 -1.66
CA SER A 149 1.35 10.07 -1.24
C SER A 149 1.69 10.42 0.21
N ASP A 150 1.69 9.43 1.11
CA ASP A 150 1.83 9.64 2.56
C ASP A 150 2.68 8.58 3.26
N GLY A 151 3.17 7.57 2.54
CA GLY A 151 3.96 6.46 3.10
C GLY A 151 3.16 5.50 3.97
N CYS A 152 1.84 5.66 4.09
CA CYS A 152 1.02 4.75 4.90
C CYS A 152 0.72 3.46 4.13
N ALA A 153 0.37 2.38 4.85
CA ALA A 153 -0.12 1.16 4.20
C ALA A 153 -1.34 1.45 3.30
N ASP A 154 -1.36 0.79 2.15
CA ASP A 154 -2.50 0.79 1.22
C ASP A 154 -3.61 -0.12 1.77
N LEU A 155 -3.25 -1.36 2.09
CA LEU A 155 -4.11 -2.36 2.70
C LEU A 155 -3.31 -3.25 3.66
N ALA A 156 -3.81 -3.39 4.88
CA ALA A 156 -3.25 -4.33 5.85
C ALA A 156 -3.47 -5.78 5.38
N ALA A 157 -2.42 -6.59 5.44
CA ALA A 157 -2.42 -8.01 5.09
C ALA A 157 -1.70 -8.81 6.16
N SER A 158 -2.22 -9.98 6.52
CA SER A 158 -1.62 -10.89 7.51
C SER A 158 -1.27 -12.26 6.92
N SER A 159 -1.44 -12.42 5.61
CA SER A 159 -1.11 -13.63 4.85
C SER A 159 -0.49 -13.22 3.53
N PHE A 160 0.59 -13.86 3.16
CA PHE A 160 1.37 -13.56 1.97
C PHE A 160 1.70 -14.84 1.21
N ALA A 161 1.80 -14.76 -0.11
CA ALA A 161 2.26 -15.88 -0.93
C ALA A 161 3.78 -16.06 -0.79
N ALA A 162 4.29 -17.28 -0.94
CA ALA A 162 5.72 -17.57 -0.89
C ALA A 162 6.56 -16.89 -1.99
N ASP A 163 5.95 -16.44 -3.08
CA ASP A 163 6.63 -15.71 -4.16
C ASP A 163 6.58 -14.18 -3.99
N VAL A 164 6.06 -13.69 -2.86
CA VAL A 164 6.05 -12.26 -2.53
C VAL A 164 7.47 -11.72 -2.53
N ARG A 165 7.67 -10.58 -3.21
CA ARG A 165 9.00 -9.98 -3.35
C ARG A 165 9.38 -9.08 -2.19
N ARG A 166 8.37 -8.54 -1.50
CA ARG A 166 8.56 -7.59 -0.42
C ARG A 166 7.35 -7.59 0.50
N ILE A 167 7.61 -7.57 1.80
CA ILE A 167 6.60 -7.42 2.84
C ILE A 167 6.94 -6.16 3.62
N TYR A 168 5.96 -5.28 3.81
CA TYR A 168 6.11 -4.08 4.61
C TYR A 168 5.54 -4.31 6.00
N VAL A 169 6.17 -3.71 7.01
CA VAL A 169 5.53 -3.41 8.29
C VAL A 169 5.34 -1.91 8.37
N THR A 170 4.16 -1.46 8.76
CA THR A 170 3.79 -0.05 8.80
C THR A 170 3.22 0.32 10.16
N ALA A 171 3.45 1.55 10.59
CA ALA A 171 2.76 2.13 11.73
C ALA A 171 2.51 3.63 11.48
N ARG A 172 1.45 4.16 12.09
CA ARG A 172 1.16 5.59 12.10
C ARG A 172 1.59 6.16 13.45
N ALA A 173 2.62 6.98 13.46
CA ALA A 173 3.11 7.65 14.65
C ALA A 173 2.46 9.02 14.80
N GLN A 174 1.96 9.32 15.99
CA GLN A 174 1.46 10.65 16.38
C GLN A 174 2.52 11.35 17.23
N ASN A 175 2.79 12.61 16.96
CA ASN A 175 3.80 13.44 17.65
C ASN A 175 5.21 12.80 17.64
N ILE A 176 5.69 12.36 16.47
CA ILE A 176 7.03 11.78 16.35
C ILE A 176 8.07 12.91 16.44
N ALA A 177 9.13 12.67 17.23
CA ALA A 177 10.20 13.64 17.40
C ALA A 177 11.42 13.28 16.53
N GLN A 178 12.08 14.31 16.01
CA GLN A 178 13.39 14.18 15.38
C GLN A 178 14.38 13.52 16.36
N GLY A 179 15.18 12.60 15.85
CA GLY A 179 16.14 11.83 16.65
C GLY A 179 15.54 10.57 17.28
N THR A 180 14.23 10.31 17.14
CA THR A 180 13.64 9.03 17.54
C THR A 180 14.31 7.90 16.74
N VAL A 181 14.87 6.92 17.45
CA VAL A 181 15.51 5.75 16.84
C VAL A 181 14.47 4.66 16.69
N MET A 182 14.10 4.37 15.45
CA MET A 182 13.17 3.31 15.09
C MET A 182 13.96 2.05 14.73
N ARG A 183 13.50 0.90 15.19
CA ARG A 183 14.09 -0.39 14.86
C ARG A 183 13.00 -1.41 14.57
N VAL A 184 13.25 -2.30 13.62
CA VAL A 184 12.38 -3.44 13.32
C VAL A 184 13.16 -4.73 13.55
N GLU A 185 12.45 -5.75 14.02
CA GLU A 185 12.97 -7.10 14.16
C GLU A 185 11.94 -8.08 13.62
N TRP A 186 12.36 -8.91 12.68
CA TRP A 186 11.54 -9.91 12.00
C TRP A 186 11.87 -11.29 12.53
N PHE A 187 10.83 -12.07 12.81
CA PHE A 187 10.93 -13.39 13.42
C PHE A 187 10.31 -14.43 12.51
N TYR A 188 11.02 -15.54 12.32
CA TYR A 188 10.50 -16.77 11.71
C TYR A 188 10.42 -17.86 12.78
N GLU A 189 9.23 -18.45 12.96
CA GLU A 189 8.98 -19.46 14.00
C GLU A 189 9.52 -19.05 15.39
N GLY A 190 9.35 -17.76 15.73
CA GLY A 190 9.78 -17.17 16.99
C GLY A 190 11.27 -16.83 17.11
N SER A 191 12.09 -17.11 16.10
CA SER A 191 13.52 -16.77 16.06
C SER A 191 13.77 -15.54 15.21
N ALA A 192 14.51 -14.56 15.74
CA ALA A 192 14.87 -13.36 14.97
C ALA A 192 15.75 -13.73 13.77
N THR A 193 15.36 -13.30 12.57
CA THR A 193 16.07 -13.59 11.31
C THR A 193 16.67 -12.34 10.68
N PHE A 194 16.04 -11.19 10.86
CA PHE A 194 16.49 -9.92 10.30
C PHE A 194 16.13 -8.75 11.20
N SER A 195 16.99 -7.73 11.22
CA SER A 195 16.74 -6.49 11.96
C SER A 195 17.41 -5.32 11.28
N GLU A 196 16.75 -4.17 11.30
CA GLU A 196 17.30 -2.91 10.80
C GLU A 196 16.82 -1.74 11.65
N SER A 197 17.49 -0.59 11.53
CA SER A 197 17.17 0.62 12.28
C SER A 197 17.32 1.87 11.45
N PHE A 198 16.45 2.85 11.68
CA PHE A 198 16.58 4.20 11.14
C PHE A 198 16.39 5.26 12.23
N THR A 199 16.92 6.46 12.01
CA THR A 199 16.69 7.61 12.92
C THR A 199 15.80 8.62 12.22
N VAL A 200 14.71 9.03 12.88
CA VAL A 200 13.74 9.99 12.34
C VAL A 200 14.41 11.35 12.19
N GLY A 201 14.33 11.93 10.99
CA GLY A 201 14.99 13.21 10.64
C GLY A 201 14.16 14.46 10.90
N VAL A 202 12.88 14.34 11.24
CA VAL A 202 11.92 15.46 11.32
C VAL A 202 11.02 15.32 12.55
N ASN A 203 10.42 16.44 12.97
CA ASN A 203 9.27 16.41 13.88
C ASN A 203 8.00 16.41 13.03
N ASP A 204 7.04 15.58 13.39
CA ASP A 204 5.75 15.53 12.68
C ASP A 204 4.64 15.09 13.65
N ASP A 205 3.48 15.74 13.56
CA ASP A 205 2.32 15.40 14.39
C ASP A 205 1.67 14.10 13.89
N ASP A 206 1.84 13.76 12.60
CA ASP A 206 1.22 12.58 11.98
C ASP A 206 2.14 11.97 10.91
N TYR A 207 2.91 10.96 11.30
CA TYR A 207 3.96 10.36 10.48
C TYR A 207 3.69 8.89 10.20
N CYS A 208 3.61 8.51 8.93
CA CYS A 208 3.57 7.10 8.54
C CYS A 208 5.00 6.57 8.36
N LEU A 209 5.35 5.59 9.19
CA LEU A 209 6.63 4.88 9.10
C LEU A 209 6.42 3.49 8.53
N TRP A 210 7.41 3.04 7.78
CA TRP A 210 7.44 1.70 7.25
C TRP A 210 8.86 1.16 7.20
N PHE A 211 8.97 -0.15 7.36
CA PHE A 211 10.15 -0.94 7.07
C PHE A 211 9.74 -2.05 6.12
N TYR A 212 10.70 -2.69 5.47
CA TYR A 212 10.40 -3.82 4.61
C TYR A 212 11.44 -4.93 4.75
N ILE A 213 11.06 -6.11 4.32
CA ILE A 213 11.98 -7.24 4.10
C ILE A 213 11.85 -7.75 2.69
N GLU A 214 12.95 -8.26 2.17
CA GLU A 214 13.03 -8.95 0.88
C GLU A 214 13.66 -10.35 1.01
N PRO A 215 13.36 -11.28 0.07
CA PRO A 215 13.97 -12.60 0.03
C PRO A 215 15.52 -12.60 -0.04
N THR A 216 16.12 -11.49 -0.47
CA THR A 216 17.58 -11.30 -0.53
C THR A 216 18.22 -11.10 0.84
N GLU A 217 17.44 -10.68 1.84
CA GLU A 217 17.90 -10.43 3.21
C GLU A 217 17.62 -11.63 4.12
N THR A 218 16.44 -12.22 3.96
CA THR A 218 16.03 -13.44 4.66
C THR A 218 15.15 -14.30 3.75
N VAL A 219 15.37 -15.61 3.74
CA VAL A 219 14.60 -16.52 2.88
C VAL A 219 13.16 -16.57 3.38
N PHE A 220 12.19 -16.27 2.51
CA PHE A 220 10.76 -16.35 2.83
C PHE A 220 10.29 -17.80 2.81
N SER A 221 10.61 -18.52 3.88
CA SER A 221 10.08 -19.87 4.10
C SER A 221 8.61 -19.81 4.50
N PRO A 222 7.76 -20.72 3.98
CA PRO A 222 6.39 -20.88 4.46
C PRO A 222 6.36 -21.14 5.97
N GLY A 223 5.34 -20.60 6.65
CA GLY A 223 5.17 -20.76 8.09
C GLY A 223 4.74 -19.49 8.80
N ASN A 224 4.93 -19.48 10.13
CA ASN A 224 4.55 -18.38 10.99
C ASN A 224 5.68 -17.36 11.10
N TRP A 225 5.31 -16.11 10.83
CA TRP A 225 6.19 -14.98 10.96
C TRP A 225 5.62 -13.97 11.95
N SER A 226 6.48 -13.15 12.52
CA SER A 226 6.03 -11.99 13.28
C SER A 226 7.03 -10.85 13.18
N VAL A 227 6.57 -9.63 13.41
CA VAL A 227 7.41 -8.44 13.35
C VAL A 227 7.17 -7.54 14.55
N GLN A 228 8.27 -7.16 15.20
CA GLN A 228 8.28 -6.29 16.36
C GLN A 228 8.96 -4.97 16.00
N LEU A 229 8.22 -3.87 16.17
CA LEU A 229 8.77 -2.53 16.07
C LEU A 229 9.26 -2.03 17.43
N TYR A 230 10.26 -1.16 17.41
CA TYR A 230 10.80 -0.49 18.58
C TYR A 230 10.98 0.99 18.29
N ALA A 231 10.73 1.82 19.29
CA ALA A 231 11.09 3.24 19.31
C ALA A 231 11.92 3.52 20.56
N ASN A 232 13.13 4.05 20.39
CA ASN A 232 14.07 4.32 21.48
C ASN A 232 14.24 3.10 22.41
N GLU A 233 14.48 1.93 21.80
CA GLU A 233 14.63 0.63 22.47
C GLU A 233 13.36 0.07 23.15
N GLN A 234 12.25 0.83 23.19
CA GLN A 234 10.98 0.35 23.72
C GLN A 234 10.16 -0.34 22.63
N ALA A 235 9.68 -1.55 22.94
CA ALA A 235 8.84 -2.32 22.03
C ALA A 235 7.47 -1.65 21.84
N ILE A 236 7.08 -1.45 20.59
CA ILE A 236 5.76 -0.94 20.21
C ILE A 236 4.79 -2.11 20.15
N GLN A 237 3.71 -2.06 20.93
CA GLN A 237 2.71 -3.13 20.94
C GLN A 237 1.59 -2.87 19.93
N PRO A 238 1.01 -3.92 19.33
CA PRO A 238 1.35 -5.33 19.50
C PRO A 238 2.53 -5.79 18.62
N ASN A 239 3.14 -6.94 18.94
CA ASN A 239 3.85 -7.74 17.94
C ASN A 239 2.85 -8.15 16.85
N VAL A 240 3.21 -8.00 15.57
CA VAL A 240 2.31 -8.27 14.44
C VAL A 240 2.59 -9.66 13.86
N PRO A 241 1.73 -10.67 14.09
CA PRO A 241 1.86 -11.97 13.46
C PRO A 241 1.37 -11.95 12.01
N PHE A 242 2.00 -12.74 11.15
CA PHE A 242 1.53 -13.01 9.79
C PHE A 242 1.99 -14.40 9.33
N THR A 243 1.42 -14.89 8.23
CA THR A 243 1.81 -16.17 7.63
C THR A 243 2.33 -15.98 6.23
N ILE A 244 3.33 -16.77 5.85
CA ILE A 244 3.71 -16.96 4.46
C ILE A 244 3.18 -18.34 4.05
N GLY A 245 2.24 -18.38 3.11
CA GLY A 245 1.64 -19.59 2.59
C GLY A 245 2.58 -20.31 1.63
N ASP A 246 2.40 -21.63 1.52
CA ASP A 246 3.14 -22.43 0.54
C ASP A 246 2.63 -22.14 -0.89
N ILE A 247 3.46 -22.34 -1.91
CA ILE A 247 3.12 -22.06 -3.32
C ILE A 247 1.89 -22.89 -3.78
N GLY A 248 1.58 -23.98 -3.08
CA GLY A 248 0.47 -24.88 -3.41
C GLY A 248 -0.91 -24.53 -2.83
N ASP A 249 -1.03 -23.56 -1.92
CA ASP A 249 -2.26 -23.38 -1.12
C ASP A 249 -3.29 -22.40 -1.73
N VAL A 250 -2.96 -21.75 -2.85
CA VAL A 250 -3.81 -20.70 -3.47
C VAL A 250 -4.84 -21.26 -4.48
N MET A 251 -4.88 -22.57 -4.73
CA MET A 251 -5.65 -23.15 -5.84
C MET A 251 -6.97 -23.86 -5.45
N THR A 252 -7.44 -23.79 -4.20
CA THR A 252 -8.60 -24.61 -3.76
C THR A 252 -9.81 -23.90 -3.15
N GLU A 253 -9.93 -22.58 -3.23
CA GLU A 253 -11.21 -21.91 -2.94
C GLU A 253 -11.72 -21.13 -4.15
N GLY A 254 -12.47 -21.85 -5.00
CA GLY A 254 -13.34 -21.31 -6.05
C GLY A 254 -14.77 -21.79 -5.86
#